data_AF-A0A2D7RS99-F1
#
_entry.id   AF-A0A2D7RS99-F1
#
_cell.length_a   1.000
_cell.length_b   1.000
_cell.length_c   1.000
_cell.angle_alpha   90.00
_cell.angle_beta   90.00
_cell.angle_gamma   90.00
#
_symmetry.space_group_name_H-M   'P 1'
#
loop_
_entity.id
_entity.type
_entity.pdbx_description
1 polymer ?
#
loop_
_entity_poly.entity_id
_entity_poly.type
_entity_poly.pdbx_seq_one_letter_code
_entity_poly.pdbx_strand_id
1 'polypeptide(L)'
;MMLFYIAAAVALAATILAMTRTNAIHALIYLIVSLLSIAVIFFLIGAPFAAALEVVIYAGAIMVLFVFVIMMLNLGEEGDARERKWLEPRIWIGPATLSLILLTELVFLIGSVEGQISQGV
;
A
#
# COMPACT_ATOMS: atom_id res chain seq x y z
N MET A 1 5.62 0.51 -24.41
CA MET A 1 6.33 -0.45 -23.52
C MET A 1 7.27 0.25 -22.54
N MET A 2 8.24 1.04 -22.96
CA MET A 2 9.15 1.75 -22.02
C MET A 2 8.41 2.67 -21.03
N LEU A 3 7.42 3.44 -21.48
CA LEU A 3 6.60 4.30 -20.62
C LEU A 3 5.85 3.53 -19.51
N PHE A 4 5.43 2.29 -19.80
CA PHE A 4 4.76 1.44 -18.82
C PHE A 4 5.71 1.06 -17.68
N TYR A 5 6.93 0.64 -18.00
CA TYR A 5 7.93 0.30 -17.00
C TYR A 5 8.34 1.49 -16.15
N ILE A 6 8.45 2.69 -16.75
CA ILE A 6 8.73 3.92 -16.01
C ILE A 6 7.59 4.23 -15.04
N ALA A 7 6.33 4.23 -15.52
CA ALA A 7 5.17 4.48 -14.68
C ALA A 7 5.05 3.43 -13.54
N ALA A 8 5.32 2.16 -13.82
CA ALA A 8 5.33 1.10 -12.81
C ALA A 8 6.44 1.31 -11.77
N ALA A 9 7.65 1.67 -12.21
CA ALA A 9 8.75 1.98 -11.30
C ALA A 9 8.43 3.19 -10.40
N VAL A 10 7.83 4.24 -10.95
CA VAL A 10 7.40 5.42 -10.19
C VAL A 10 6.29 5.05 -9.20
N ALA A 11 5.29 4.26 -9.61
CA ALA A 11 4.22 3.81 -8.73
C ALA A 11 4.77 3.04 -7.52
N LEU A 12 5.67 2.07 -7.77
CA LEU A 12 6.29 1.27 -6.71
C LEU A 12 7.16 2.14 -5.78
N ALA A 13 8.04 2.97 -6.34
CA ALA A 13 8.89 3.85 -5.56
C ALA A 13 8.06 4.81 -4.70
N ALA A 14 7.03 5.44 -5.29
CA ALA A 14 6.14 6.36 -4.59
C ALA A 14 5.38 5.66 -3.46
N THR A 15 4.86 4.45 -3.66
CA THR A 15 4.20 3.68 -2.60
C THR A 15 5.16 3.32 -1.47
N ILE A 16 6.38 2.89 -1.78
CA ILE A 16 7.41 2.60 -0.76
C ILE A 16 7.73 3.87 0.04
N LEU A 17 7.92 5.00 -0.65
CA LEU A 17 8.16 6.27 0.02
C LEU A 17 6.95 6.71 0.85
N ALA A 18 5.72 6.51 0.39
CA ALA A 18 4.52 6.81 1.16
C ALA A 18 4.48 6.02 2.48
N MET A 19 4.80 4.73 2.45
CA MET A 19 4.81 3.86 3.64
C MET A 19 5.98 4.15 4.60
N THR A 20 7.13 4.61 4.08
CA THR A 20 8.35 4.82 4.88
C THR A 20 8.37 6.20 5.57
N ARG A 21 7.59 7.17 5.08
CA ARG A 21 7.57 8.52 5.65
C ARG A 21 6.69 8.56 6.90
N THR A 22 7.25 9.07 8.00
CA THR A 22 6.52 9.25 9.26
C THR A 22 5.47 10.34 9.15
N ASN A 23 5.82 11.45 8.50
CA ASN A 23 4.90 12.55 8.34
C ASN A 23 3.76 12.21 7.36
N ALA A 24 2.53 12.14 7.88
CA ALA A 24 1.33 11.76 7.13
C ALA A 24 1.09 12.62 5.88
N ILE A 25 1.34 13.94 5.94
CA ILE A 25 1.15 14.84 4.79
C ILE A 25 2.09 14.44 3.65
N HIS A 26 3.35 14.17 3.96
CA HIS A 26 4.32 13.74 2.97
C HIS A 26 3.96 12.37 2.40
N ALA A 27 3.54 11.43 3.26
CA ALA A 27 3.07 10.12 2.84
C ALA A 27 1.92 10.21 1.83
N LEU A 28 0.93 11.07 2.08
CA LEU A 28 -0.19 11.28 1.17
C LEU A 28 0.23 11.86 -0.19
N ILE A 29 1.17 12.80 -0.21
CA ILE A 29 1.67 13.37 -1.48
C ILE A 29 2.31 12.27 -2.33
N TYR A 30 3.13 11.40 -1.74
CA TYR A 30 3.69 10.25 -2.44
C TYR A 30 2.60 9.26 -2.89
N LEU A 31 1.54 9.08 -2.10
CA LEU A 31 0.42 8.22 -2.49
C LEU A 31 -0.33 8.78 -3.71
N ILE A 32 -0.57 10.10 -3.76
CA ILE A 32 -1.16 10.76 -4.95
C ILE A 32 -0.31 10.51 -6.19
N VAL A 33 1.02 10.63 -6.09
CA VAL A 33 1.94 10.33 -7.20
C VAL A 33 1.83 8.88 -7.67
N SER A 34 1.65 7.94 -6.73
CA SER A 34 1.43 6.52 -7.04
C SER A 34 0.12 6.30 -7.81
N LEU A 35 -1.00 6.88 -7.35
CA LEU A 35 -2.30 6.79 -8.03
C LEU A 35 -2.27 7.41 -9.43
N LEU A 36 -1.60 8.56 -9.59
CA LEU A 36 -1.41 9.17 -10.92
C LEU A 36 -0.58 8.27 -11.84
N SER A 37 0.44 7.59 -11.31
CA SER A 37 1.22 6.62 -12.08
C SER A 37 0.38 5.41 -12.52
N ILE A 38 -0.54 4.96 -11.66
CA ILE A 38 -1.51 3.91 -12.00
C ILE A 38 -2.49 4.40 -13.08
N ALA A 39 -2.96 5.65 -13.01
CA ALA A 39 -3.79 6.23 -14.06
C ALA A 39 -3.08 6.23 -15.44
N VAL A 40 -1.78 6.55 -15.47
CA VAL A 40 -0.96 6.44 -16.68
C VAL A 40 -0.88 4.99 -17.17
N ILE A 41 -0.71 4.02 -16.26
CA ILE A 41 -0.73 2.59 -16.61
C ILE A 41 -2.06 2.17 -17.22
N PHE A 42 -3.20 2.57 -16.62
CA PHE A 42 -4.53 2.29 -17.16
C PHE A 42 -4.74 2.91 -18.55
N PHE A 43 -4.23 4.12 -18.77
CA PHE A 43 -4.26 4.73 -20.09
C PHE A 43 -3.44 3.93 -21.11
N LEU A 44 -2.25 3.45 -20.73
CA LEU A 44 -1.34 2.68 -21.61
C LEU A 44 -1.87 1.29 -21.99
N ILE A 45 -2.64 0.64 -21.11
CA ILE A 45 -3.24 -0.68 -21.40
C ILE A 45 -4.57 -0.58 -22.16
N GLY A 46 -4.97 0.62 -22.59
CA GLY A 46 -6.19 0.83 -23.37
C GLY A 46 -7.47 0.98 -22.54
N ALA A 47 -7.35 1.34 -21.25
CA ALA A 47 -8.49 1.60 -20.36
C ALA A 47 -8.61 3.10 -19.99
N PRO A 48 -8.88 4.00 -20.96
CA PRO A 48 -8.89 5.45 -20.71
C PRO A 48 -10.00 5.91 -19.78
N PHE A 49 -11.16 5.24 -19.78
CA PHE A 49 -12.25 5.55 -18.86
C PHE A 49 -11.87 5.24 -17.41
N ALA A 50 -11.24 4.09 -17.16
CA ALA A 50 -10.74 3.73 -15.84
C ALA A 50 -9.65 4.70 -15.37
N ALA A 51 -8.72 5.08 -16.26
CA ALA A 51 -7.70 6.09 -15.97
C ALA A 51 -8.32 7.44 -15.57
N ALA A 52 -9.37 7.89 -16.25
CA ALA A 52 -10.06 9.13 -15.89
C ALA A 52 -10.75 9.05 -14.53
N LEU A 53 -11.41 7.92 -14.23
CA LEU A 53 -12.01 7.69 -12.91
C LEU A 53 -10.95 7.64 -11.80
N GLU A 54 -9.79 7.04 -12.07
CA GLU A 54 -8.66 7.02 -11.14
C GLU A 54 -8.23 8.44 -10.74
N VAL A 55 -8.10 9.33 -11.72
CA VAL A 55 -7.70 10.72 -11.48
C VAL A 55 -8.79 11.49 -10.74
N VAL A 56 -10.05 11.39 -11.17
CA VAL A 56 -11.14 12.20 -10.60
C VAL A 56 -11.58 11.72 -9.22
N ILE A 57 -11.75 10.41 -9.05
CA ILE A 57 -12.30 9.81 -7.83
C ILE A 57 -11.20 9.56 -6.82
N TYR A 58 -10.16 8.80 -7.20
CA TYR A 58 -9.14 8.38 -6.25
C TYR A 58 -8.16 9.49 -5.96
N ALA A 59 -7.39 9.96 -6.95
CA ALA A 59 -6.40 11.01 -6.75
C ALA A 59 -7.02 12.39 -6.46
N GLY A 60 -8.24 12.64 -6.96
CA GLY A 60 -8.99 13.86 -6.75
C GLY A 60 -9.81 13.83 -5.47
N ALA A 61 -11.04 13.30 -5.52
CA ALA A 61 -12.00 13.41 -4.43
C ALA A 61 -11.54 12.74 -3.12
N ILE A 62 -11.13 11.47 -3.20
CA ILE A 62 -10.77 10.67 -2.02
C ILE A 62 -9.50 11.22 -1.39
N MET A 63 -8.43 11.42 -2.17
CA MET A 63 -7.17 11.91 -1.61
C MET A 63 -7.25 13.33 -1.08
N VAL A 64 -8.00 14.24 -1.71
CA VAL A 64 -8.20 15.60 -1.17
C VAL A 64 -8.96 15.56 0.15
N LEU A 65 -9.99 14.71 0.28
CA LEU A 65 -10.68 14.48 1.55
C LEU A 65 -9.70 13.97 2.62
N PHE A 66 -8.86 12.98 2.29
CA PHE A 66 -7.86 12.47 3.21
C PHE A 66 -6.87 13.55 3.63
N VAL A 67 -6.32 14.34 2.69
CA VAL A 67 -5.44 15.48 3.00
C VAL A 67 -6.11 16.46 3.95
N PHE A 68 -7.38 16.78 3.72
CA PHE A 68 -8.14 17.65 4.59
C PHE A 68 -8.30 17.07 6.00
N VAL A 69 -8.70 15.80 6.10
CA VAL A 69 -8.90 15.09 7.37
C VAL A 69 -7.61 15.01 8.18
N ILE A 70 -6.48 14.61 7.56
CA ILE A 70 -5.21 14.48 8.29
C ILE A 70 -4.68 15.83 8.78
N MET A 71 -4.97 16.90 8.05
CA MET A 71 -4.56 18.25 8.40
C MET A 71 -5.43 18.77 9.56
N MET A 72 -6.74 18.53 9.54
CA MET A 72 -7.61 18.85 10.67
C MET A 72 -7.24 18.08 11.94
N LEU A 73 -6.84 16.82 11.80
CA LEU A 73 -6.43 15.96 12.90
C LEU A 73 -4.98 16.22 13.39
N ASN A 74 -4.27 17.18 12.79
CA ASN A 74 -2.89 17.57 13.10
C ASN A 74 -1.93 16.39 13.33
N LEU A 75 -2.01 15.33 12.52
CA LEU A 75 -1.12 14.17 12.66
C LEU A 75 0.36 14.49 12.35
N GLY A 76 0.65 15.68 11.80
CA GLY A 76 1.95 16.03 11.23
C GLY A 76 3.10 16.27 12.21
N GLU A 77 2.82 16.54 13.50
CA GLU A 77 3.86 16.82 14.51
C GLU A 77 3.71 16.00 15.80
N GLU A 78 2.49 15.91 16.37
CA GLU A 78 2.26 15.18 17.62
C GLU A 78 2.16 13.65 17.41
N GLY A 79 1.73 13.21 16.22
CA GLY A 79 1.70 11.80 15.81
C GLY A 79 3.09 11.21 15.61
N ASP A 80 3.95 11.91 14.86
CA ASP A 80 5.32 11.50 14.50
C ASP A 80 6.18 11.16 15.73
N ALA A 81 6.06 11.91 16.83
CA ALA A 81 6.83 11.69 18.05
C ALA A 81 6.41 10.40 18.79
N ARG A 82 5.13 10.04 18.73
CA ARG A 82 4.59 8.82 19.34
C ARG A 82 4.85 7.60 18.44
N GLU A 83 4.76 7.77 17.14
CA GLU A 83 5.01 6.71 16.14
C GLU A 83 6.48 6.27 16.11
N ARG A 84 7.44 7.19 16.30
CA ARG A 84 8.86 6.85 16.47
C ARG A 84 9.14 5.91 17.65
N LYS A 85 8.34 5.95 18.71
CA LYS A 85 8.44 4.99 19.83
C LYS A 85 7.82 3.63 19.50
N TRP A 86 6.77 3.59 18.67
CA TRP A 86 6.11 2.36 18.23
C TRP A 86 6.89 1.63 17.12
N LEU A 87 7.65 2.38 16.31
CA LEU A 87 8.57 1.87 15.29
C LEU A 87 9.92 1.40 15.86
N GLU A 88 10.11 1.40 17.19
CA GLU A 88 11.26 0.71 17.78
C GLU A 88 11.21 -0.77 17.36
N PRO A 89 12.28 -1.31 16.72
CA PRO A 89 12.31 -2.69 16.22
C PRO A 89 11.92 -3.74 17.25
N ARG A 90 12.06 -3.41 18.54
CA ARG A 90 11.73 -4.24 19.69
C ARG A 90 10.23 -4.51 19.84
N ILE A 91 9.33 -3.63 19.40
CA ILE A 91 7.87 -3.82 19.49
C ILE A 91 7.33 -4.62 18.29
N TRP A 92 8.05 -4.61 17.16
CA TRP A 92 7.62 -5.31 15.94
C TRP A 92 7.93 -6.83 15.95
N ILE A 93 8.74 -7.30 16.90
CA ILE A 93 9.05 -8.73 17.07
C ILE A 93 7.78 -9.54 17.35
N GLY A 94 6.84 -9.01 18.14
CA GLY A 94 5.58 -9.70 18.45
C GLY A 94 4.72 -9.96 17.21
N PRO A 95 4.31 -8.91 16.46
CA PRO A 95 3.54 -9.07 15.22
C PRO A 95 4.25 -9.91 14.16
N ALA A 96 5.58 -9.78 14.02
CA ALA A 96 6.37 -10.57 13.09
C ALA A 96 6.34 -12.07 13.43
N THR A 97 6.45 -12.41 14.73
CA THR A 97 6.41 -13.80 15.18
C THR A 97 5.03 -14.40 14.95
N LEU A 98 3.95 -13.67 15.28
CA LEU A 98 2.57 -14.11 15.03
C LEU A 98 2.29 -14.30 13.53
N SER A 99 2.76 -13.37 12.68
CA SER A 99 2.60 -13.48 11.23
C SER A 99 3.35 -14.69 10.67
N LEU A 100 4.54 -15.01 11.19
CA LEU A 100 5.32 -16.19 10.78
C LEU A 100 4.61 -17.50 11.17
N ILE A 101 4.02 -17.55 12.37
CA ILE A 101 3.24 -18.71 12.83
C ILE A 101 2.04 -18.94 11.89
N LEU A 102 1.27 -17.88 11.60
CA LEU A 102 0.13 -17.96 10.69
C LEU A 102 0.54 -18.39 9.27
N LEU A 103 1.67 -17.87 8.76
CA LEU A 103 2.22 -18.29 7.46
C LEU A 103 2.57 -19.79 7.46
N THR A 104 3.16 -20.27 8.55
CA THR A 104 3.53 -21.68 8.71
C THR A 104 2.30 -22.58 8.75
N GLU A 105 1.26 -22.20 9.52
CA GLU A 105 -0.01 -22.93 9.54
C GLU A 105 -0.70 -22.94 8.18
N LEU A 106 -0.71 -21.82 7.46
CA LEU A 106 -1.33 -21.73 6.15
C LEU A 106 -0.64 -22.66 5.12
N VAL A 107 0.69 -22.72 5.14
CA VAL A 107 1.45 -23.66 4.31
C VAL A 107 1.15 -25.11 4.68
N PHE A 108 1.04 -25.42 5.98
CA PHE A 108 0.69 -26.77 6.46
C PHE A 108 -0.74 -27.18 6.07
N LEU A 109 -1.70 -26.25 6.13
CA LEU A 109 -3.08 -26.49 5.72
C LEU A 109 -3.18 -26.74 4.22
N ILE A 110 -2.50 -25.94 3.39
CA ILE A 110 -2.48 -26.15 1.94
C ILE A 110 -1.87 -27.52 1.60
N GLY A 111 -0.74 -27.88 2.23
CA GLY A 111 -0.11 -29.19 2.00
C GLY A 111 -0.93 -30.38 2.50
N SER A 112 -1.65 -30.24 3.62
CA SER A 112 -2.51 -31.31 4.15
C SER A 112 -3.80 -31.49 3.35
N VAL A 113 -4.37 -30.42 2.80
CA VAL A 113 -5.50 -30.47 1.87
C VAL A 113 -5.12 -31.20 0.58
N GLU A 114 -3.95 -30.92 -0.01
CA GLU A 114 -3.45 -31.64 -1.19
C GLU A 114 -3.31 -33.16 -0.93
N GLY A 115 -2.88 -33.53 0.28
CA GLY A 115 -2.73 -34.93 0.70
C GLY A 115 -4.05 -35.70 0.83
N GLN A 116 -5.17 -35.03 1.14
CA GLN A 116 -6.49 -35.68 1.22
C GLN A 116 -7.14 -35.90 -0.14
N ILE A 117 -6.84 -35.07 -1.14
CA ILE A 117 -7.41 -35.20 -2.49
C ILE A 117 -6.81 -36.40 -3.25
N SER A 118 -5.56 -36.80 -2.92
CA SER A 118 -4.85 -37.91 -3.58
C SER A 118 -5.27 -39.32 -3.10
N GLN A 119 -5.97 -39.44 -1.95
CA GLN A 119 -6.45 -40.75 -1.45
C GLN A 119 -7.96 -40.99 -1.63
N GLY A 120 -8.67 -40.05 -2.26
CA GLY A 120 -10.11 -40.10 -2.50
C GLY A 120 -10.53 -40.37 -3.95
N VAL A 121 -9.58 -40.67 -4.86
CA VAL A 121 -9.80 -41.08 -6.26
C VAL A 121 -9.16 -42.44 -6.48
#